data_AF-A0A0Q1BB96-F1
#
_entry.id   AF-A0A0Q1BB96-F1
#
_cell.length_a   1.000
_cell.length_b   1.000
_cell.length_c   1.000
_cell.angle_alpha   90.00
_cell.angle_beta   90.00
_cell.angle_gamma   90.00
#
_symmetry.space_group_name_H-M   'P 1'
#
loop_
_entity.id
_entity.type
_entity.pdbx_description
1 polymer ?
#
loop_
_entity_poly.entity_id
_entity_poly.type
_entity_poly.pdbx_seq_one_letter_code
_entity_poly.pdbx_strand_id
1 'polypeptide(L)'
;MLIKPHNPDWADQFQSIKQILETSLTGISMVIEHVGSTAVEGLGAKPIIDIDITYENKNDFEKIKTKLTEIGYSHQGNLGITGREAFKRDRVIILEVLDDIDHHLYVSHQEAVEFKRHIIFRDFLRKNKWARIEYENLKMRIADETRQDRKKYAELKETRVRDFVEKILKLAIKD
;
A
#
# COMPACT_ATOMS: atom_id res chain seq x y z
N MET A 1 8.41 -11.78 15.38
CA MET A 1 8.04 -10.34 15.46
C MET A 1 7.37 -9.94 14.16
N LEU A 2 6.20 -9.33 14.28
CA LEU A 2 5.30 -8.93 13.18
C LEU A 2 5.83 -7.72 12.42
N ILE A 3 6.35 -6.74 13.16
CA ILE A 3 7.08 -5.60 12.60
C ILE A 3 8.55 -5.97 12.52
N LYS A 4 9.16 -5.69 11.38
CA LYS A 4 10.58 -5.89 11.11
C LYS A 4 11.25 -4.53 10.98
N PRO A 5 12.55 -4.41 11.30
CA PRO A 5 13.35 -3.25 10.92
C PRO A 5 13.20 -2.98 9.42
N HIS A 6 13.41 -1.73 9.02
CA HIS A 6 13.42 -1.36 7.61
C HIS A 6 14.37 -2.28 6.82
N ASN A 7 13.88 -2.81 5.69
CA ASN A 7 14.70 -3.54 4.72
C ASN A 7 14.86 -2.69 3.45
N PRO A 8 16.09 -2.35 3.02
CA PRO A 8 16.32 -1.62 1.77
C PRO A 8 15.76 -2.36 0.54
N ASP A 9 15.71 -3.69 0.55
CA ASP A 9 15.22 -4.49 -0.58
C ASP A 9 13.75 -4.25 -0.89
N TRP A 10 12.97 -3.65 0.03
CA TRP A 10 11.56 -3.34 -0.22
C TRP A 10 11.36 -2.40 -1.40
N ALA A 11 12.31 -1.50 -1.67
CA ALA A 11 12.26 -0.64 -2.84
C ALA A 11 12.42 -1.46 -4.13
N ASP A 12 13.40 -2.37 -4.16
CA ASP A 12 13.67 -3.22 -5.32
C ASP A 12 12.56 -4.26 -5.57
N GLN A 13 11.98 -4.78 -4.48
CA GLN A 13 10.79 -5.64 -4.53
C GLN A 13 9.61 -4.92 -5.17
N PHE A 14 9.35 -3.68 -4.77
CA PHE A 14 8.33 -2.85 -5.40
C PHE A 14 8.62 -2.62 -6.89
N GLN A 15 9.87 -2.28 -7.27
CA GLN A 15 10.22 -2.06 -8.68
C GLN A 15 10.00 -3.33 -9.52
N SER A 16 10.34 -4.49 -8.97
CA SER A 16 10.13 -5.78 -9.63
C SER A 16 8.64 -6.05 -9.89
N ILE A 17 7.78 -5.82 -8.90
CA ILE A 17 6.32 -5.93 -9.08
C ILE A 17 5.82 -4.89 -10.11
N LYS A 18 6.26 -3.64 -9.98
CA LYS A 18 5.87 -2.53 -10.84
C LYS A 18 6.16 -2.84 -12.31
N GLN A 19 7.33 -3.39 -12.64
CA GLN A 19 7.70 -3.73 -14.01
C GLN A 19 6.72 -4.74 -14.65
N ILE A 20 6.29 -5.74 -13.88
CA ILE A 20 5.30 -6.72 -14.35
C ILE A 20 3.95 -6.05 -14.57
N LEU A 21 3.49 -5.25 -13.60
CA LEU A 21 2.22 -4.52 -13.71
C LEU A 21 2.20 -3.56 -14.90
N GLU A 22 3.27 -2.80 -15.12
CA GLU A 22 3.43 -1.91 -16.28
C GLU A 22 3.37 -2.67 -17.60
N THR A 23 4.06 -3.81 -17.68
CA THR A 23 4.04 -4.68 -18.86
C THR A 23 2.63 -5.19 -19.14
N SER A 24 1.94 -5.73 -18.12
CA SER A 24 0.58 -6.28 -18.28
C SER A 24 -0.45 -5.20 -18.62
N LEU A 25 -0.28 -4.00 -18.07
CA LEU A 25 -1.19 -2.87 -18.24
C LEU A 25 -0.79 -1.93 -19.39
N THR A 26 0.14 -2.36 -20.25
CA THR A 26 0.55 -1.63 -21.47
C THR A 26 -0.67 -1.10 -22.24
N GLY A 27 -0.60 0.17 -22.65
CA GLY A 27 -1.65 0.86 -23.40
C GLY A 27 -2.70 1.56 -22.54
N ILE A 28 -2.56 1.54 -21.20
CA ILE A 28 -3.40 2.29 -20.26
C ILE A 28 -2.57 3.40 -19.64
N SER A 29 -3.11 4.63 -19.61
CA SER A 29 -2.48 5.73 -18.89
C SER A 29 -2.71 5.56 -17.39
N MET A 30 -1.63 5.31 -16.65
CA MET A 30 -1.69 5.04 -15.22
C MET A 30 -0.40 5.43 -14.51
N VAL A 31 -0.48 5.57 -13.18
CA VAL A 31 0.68 5.70 -12.31
C VAL A 31 0.66 4.56 -11.31
N ILE A 32 1.82 3.93 -11.07
CA ILE A 32 1.99 2.90 -10.05
C ILE A 32 2.91 3.44 -8.95
N GLU A 33 2.37 3.50 -7.74
CA GLU A 33 3.01 4.09 -6.56
C GLU A 33 3.28 3.06 -5.48
N HIS A 34 4.48 3.13 -4.91
CA HIS A 34 4.81 2.42 -3.67
C HIS A 34 4.25 3.21 -2.51
N VAL A 35 3.31 2.64 -1.77
CA VAL A 35 2.66 3.28 -0.63
C VAL A 35 2.86 2.45 0.65
N GLY A 36 2.20 2.87 1.73
CA GLY A 36 2.30 2.18 3.02
C GLY A 36 3.65 2.37 3.72
N SER A 37 3.91 1.53 4.71
CA SER A 37 5.11 1.69 5.55
C SER A 37 6.40 1.26 4.87
N THR A 38 6.34 0.26 3.97
CA THR A 38 7.53 -0.27 3.28
C THR A 38 8.10 0.71 2.26
N ALA A 39 7.29 1.69 1.81
CA ALA A 39 7.73 2.79 0.96
C ALA A 39 8.55 3.87 1.69
N VAL A 40 8.66 3.82 3.02
CA VAL A 40 9.34 4.84 3.82
C VAL A 40 10.67 4.27 4.30
N GLU A 41 11.77 4.79 3.75
CA GLU A 41 13.12 4.41 4.15
C GLU A 41 13.35 4.62 5.65
N GLY A 42 13.96 3.65 6.32
CA GLY A 42 14.23 3.71 7.77
C GLY A 42 13.00 3.53 8.67
N LEU A 43 11.83 3.18 8.13
CA LEU A 43 10.64 2.83 8.91
C LEU A 43 10.44 1.31 8.96
N GLY A 44 10.42 0.72 10.15
CA GLY A 44 10.07 -0.68 10.35
C GLY A 44 8.61 -0.97 10.03
N ALA A 45 8.32 -2.13 9.45
CA ALA A 45 7.01 -2.47 8.91
C ALA A 45 6.73 -3.98 8.96
N LYS A 46 5.47 -4.35 8.70
CA LYS A 46 5.20 -5.70 8.20
C LYS A 46 5.86 -5.81 6.81
N PRO A 47 6.56 -6.90 6.47
CA PRO A 47 7.22 -7.06 5.18
C PRO A 47 6.20 -7.41 4.09
N ILE A 48 5.30 -6.48 3.79
CA ILE A 48 4.28 -6.56 2.75
C ILE A 48 4.34 -5.25 1.97
N ILE A 49 4.50 -5.31 0.66
CA ILE A 49 4.52 -4.13 -0.21
C ILE A 49 3.07 -3.66 -0.40
N ASP A 50 2.80 -2.36 -0.21
CA ASP A 50 1.50 -1.78 -0.53
C ASP A 50 1.62 -0.99 -1.84
N ILE A 51 0.73 -1.26 -2.80
CA ILE A 51 0.79 -0.70 -4.15
C ILE A 51 -0.54 -0.04 -4.49
N ASP A 52 -0.48 1.21 -4.95
CA ASP A 52 -1.61 1.90 -5.56
C ASP A 52 -1.35 2.08 -7.06
N ILE A 53 -2.27 1.58 -7.89
CA ILE A 53 -2.39 1.94 -9.31
C ILE A 53 -3.44 3.04 -9.42
N THR A 54 -3.13 4.12 -10.12
CA THR A 54 -4.09 5.17 -10.43
C THR A 54 -4.38 5.30 -11.90
N TYR A 55 -5.62 5.66 -12.21
CA TYR A 55 -6.08 5.93 -13.57
C TYR A 55 -6.82 7.27 -13.64
N GLU A 56 -6.79 7.89 -14.82
CA GLU A 56 -7.44 9.19 -15.05
C GLU A 56 -8.81 9.04 -15.71
N ASN A 57 -8.93 8.17 -16.72
CA ASN A 57 -10.20 7.98 -17.41
C ASN A 57 -11.02 6.93 -16.68
N LYS A 58 -12.24 7.28 -16.25
CA LYS A 58 -13.14 6.34 -15.56
C LYS A 58 -13.40 5.05 -16.34
N ASN A 59 -13.32 5.11 -17.67
CA ASN A 59 -13.51 3.94 -18.54
C ASN A 59 -12.31 2.98 -18.56
N ASP A 60 -11.17 3.37 -17.99
CA ASP A 60 -9.98 2.50 -17.94
C ASP A 60 -10.02 1.50 -16.78
N PHE A 61 -10.87 1.71 -15.77
CA PHE A 61 -10.96 0.77 -14.65
C PHE A 61 -11.31 -0.66 -15.09
N GLU A 62 -12.32 -0.82 -15.95
CA GLU A 62 -12.70 -2.16 -16.43
C GLU A 62 -11.58 -2.81 -17.26
N LYS A 63 -10.82 -2.02 -18.03
CA LYS A 63 -9.65 -2.53 -18.76
C LYS A 63 -8.54 -2.98 -17.81
N ILE A 64 -8.24 -2.18 -16.78
CA ILE A 64 -7.26 -2.53 -15.74
C ILE A 64 -7.69 -3.81 -15.04
N LYS A 65 -8.95 -3.88 -14.61
CA LYS A 65 -9.52 -5.06 -13.96
C LYS A 65 -9.37 -6.31 -14.82
N THR A 66 -9.76 -6.26 -16.10
CA THR A 66 -9.60 -7.39 -17.04
C THR A 66 -8.14 -7.83 -17.13
N LYS A 67 -7.21 -6.90 -17.37
CA LYS A 67 -5.78 -7.22 -17.50
C LYS A 67 -5.14 -7.74 -16.21
N LEU A 68 -5.56 -7.23 -15.05
CA LEU A 68 -5.14 -7.75 -13.75
C LEU A 68 -5.65 -9.19 -13.53
N THR A 69 -6.87 -9.49 -13.98
CA THR A 69 -7.40 -10.87 -13.94
C THR A 69 -6.63 -11.82 -14.86
N GLU A 70 -6.18 -11.36 -16.03
CA GLU A 70 -5.34 -12.15 -16.94
C GLU A 70 -3.99 -12.55 -16.35
N ILE A 71 -3.47 -11.80 -15.37
CA ILE A 71 -2.25 -12.14 -14.63
C ILE A 71 -2.52 -12.74 -13.25
N GLY A 72 -3.78 -13.14 -12.99
CA GLY A 72 -4.17 -13.86 -11.79
C GLY A 72 -4.40 -12.99 -10.56
N TYR A 73 -5.00 -11.81 -10.72
CA TYR A 73 -5.63 -11.10 -9.62
C TYR A 73 -7.16 -11.24 -9.66
N SER A 74 -7.80 -11.41 -8.50
CA SER A 74 -9.24 -11.24 -8.35
C SER A 74 -9.59 -9.90 -7.74
N HIS A 75 -10.63 -9.28 -8.29
CA HIS A 75 -11.21 -8.05 -7.76
C HIS A 75 -12.03 -8.37 -6.49
N GLN A 76 -11.73 -7.68 -5.41
CA GLN A 76 -12.35 -7.87 -4.08
C GLN A 76 -13.37 -6.76 -3.75
N GLY A 77 -13.72 -5.91 -4.72
CA GLY A 77 -14.48 -4.69 -4.47
C GLY A 77 -13.69 -3.68 -3.65
N ASN A 78 -14.41 -2.78 -2.97
CA ASN A 78 -13.79 -1.65 -2.28
C ASN A 78 -13.37 -1.94 -0.82
N LEU A 79 -13.79 -3.08 -0.27
CA LEU A 79 -13.58 -3.49 1.12
C LEU A 79 -13.97 -2.39 2.14
N GLY A 80 -15.04 -1.64 1.84
CA GLY A 80 -15.55 -0.58 2.70
C GLY A 80 -14.87 0.79 2.53
N ILE A 81 -13.94 0.94 1.58
CA ILE A 81 -13.20 2.19 1.34
C ILE A 81 -13.61 2.82 0.00
N THR A 82 -14.41 3.88 0.06
CA THR A 82 -14.94 4.57 -1.12
C THR A 82 -13.82 5.08 -2.04
N GLY A 83 -13.93 4.79 -3.35
CA GLY A 83 -13.01 5.27 -4.38
C GLY A 83 -11.72 4.46 -4.51
N ARG A 84 -11.59 3.33 -3.81
CA ARG A 84 -10.46 2.40 -3.90
C ARG A 84 -10.98 0.99 -4.14
N GLU A 85 -10.40 0.30 -5.11
CA GLU A 85 -10.72 -1.09 -5.45
C GLU A 85 -9.55 -1.99 -5.06
N ALA A 86 -9.82 -3.05 -4.30
CA ALA A 86 -8.80 -3.98 -3.83
C ALA A 86 -8.70 -5.19 -4.76
N PHE A 87 -7.47 -5.66 -4.98
CA PHE A 87 -7.17 -6.84 -5.75
C PHE A 87 -6.38 -7.84 -4.91
N LYS A 88 -6.76 -9.11 -5.01
CA LYS A 88 -6.08 -10.22 -4.34
C LYS A 88 -5.33 -11.04 -5.36
N ARG A 89 -4.07 -11.36 -5.06
CA ARG A 89 -3.26 -12.26 -5.87
C ARG A 89 -3.76 -13.70 -5.69
N ASP A 90 -4.31 -14.26 -6.76
CA ASP A 90 -4.77 -15.63 -6.81
C ASP A 90 -3.79 -16.40 -7.69
N ARG A 91 -3.00 -17.30 -7.09
CA ARG A 91 -1.88 -18.02 -7.72
C ARG A 91 -2.30 -19.07 -8.76
N VAL A 92 -3.35 -18.77 -9.53
CA VAL A 92 -3.92 -19.62 -10.60
C VAL A 92 -3.02 -19.61 -11.82
N ILE A 93 -2.37 -18.48 -12.09
CA ILE A 93 -1.27 -18.32 -13.05
C ILE A 93 -0.03 -18.04 -12.23
N ILE A 94 1.10 -18.68 -12.53
CA ILE A 94 2.36 -18.48 -11.79
C ILE A 94 3.16 -17.35 -12.42
N LEU A 95 3.50 -16.35 -11.61
CA LEU A 95 4.40 -15.25 -11.92
C LEU A 95 5.29 -15.05 -10.71
N GLU A 96 6.50 -15.62 -10.75
CA GLU A 96 7.39 -15.79 -9.58
C GLU A 96 7.51 -14.53 -8.74
N VAL A 97 7.81 -13.38 -9.35
CA VAL A 97 7.92 -12.10 -8.63
C VAL A 97 6.63 -11.73 -7.88
N LEU A 98 5.46 -11.91 -8.48
CA LEU A 98 4.17 -11.61 -7.84
C LEU A 98 3.77 -12.67 -6.80
N ASP A 99 4.34 -13.87 -6.87
CA ASP A 99 4.02 -14.99 -5.97
C ASP A 99 4.99 -15.11 -4.79
N ASP A 100 6.21 -14.61 -4.95
CA ASP A 100 7.26 -14.64 -3.93
C ASP A 100 7.30 -13.37 -3.07
N ILE A 101 6.86 -12.24 -3.62
CA ILE A 101 6.80 -10.97 -2.90
C ILE A 101 5.38 -10.77 -2.37
N ASP A 102 5.22 -10.83 -1.04
CA ASP A 102 3.96 -10.48 -0.38
C ASP A 102 3.60 -9.01 -0.64
N HIS A 103 2.42 -8.78 -1.21
CA HIS A 103 1.95 -7.42 -1.51
C HIS A 103 0.43 -7.28 -1.44
N HIS A 104 -0.02 -6.05 -1.23
CA HIS A 104 -1.38 -5.61 -1.46
C HIS A 104 -1.43 -4.76 -2.73
N LEU A 105 -2.49 -4.94 -3.51
CA LEU A 105 -2.73 -4.17 -4.72
C LEU A 105 -4.07 -3.45 -4.62
N TYR A 106 -4.03 -2.14 -4.82
CA TYR A 106 -5.20 -1.30 -4.89
C TYR A 106 -5.20 -0.53 -6.21
N VAL A 107 -6.40 -0.27 -6.72
CA VAL A 107 -6.62 0.52 -7.94
C VAL A 107 -7.61 1.62 -7.61
N SER A 108 -7.33 2.86 -7.99
CA SER A 108 -8.19 3.99 -7.67
C SER A 108 -8.13 5.07 -8.75
N HIS A 109 -9.15 5.91 -8.82
CA HIS A 109 -9.06 7.11 -9.67
C HIS A 109 -8.00 8.06 -9.09
N GLN A 110 -7.24 8.77 -9.93
CA GLN A 110 -6.19 9.69 -9.45
C GLN A 110 -6.68 10.78 -8.47
N GLU A 111 -7.98 11.12 -8.55
CA GLU A 111 -8.60 12.10 -7.66
C GLU A 111 -9.12 11.51 -6.35
N ALA A 112 -9.05 10.19 -6.18
CA ALA A 112 -9.55 9.50 -4.99
C ALA A 112 -8.86 10.02 -3.73
N VAL A 113 -9.68 10.32 -2.72
CA VAL A 113 -9.21 10.89 -1.45
C VAL A 113 -8.21 9.95 -0.78
N GLU A 114 -8.47 8.65 -0.78
CA GLU A 114 -7.62 7.67 -0.09
C GLU A 114 -6.25 7.50 -0.75
N PHE A 115 -6.18 7.54 -2.09
CA PHE A 115 -4.91 7.59 -2.80
C PHE A 115 -4.09 8.82 -2.39
N LYS A 116 -4.71 10.00 -2.43
CA LYS A 116 -4.04 11.25 -2.00
C LYS A 116 -3.57 11.16 -0.55
N ARG A 117 -4.37 10.58 0.34
CA ARG A 117 -4.00 10.35 1.75
C ARG A 117 -2.78 9.44 1.89
N HIS A 118 -2.70 8.36 1.12
CA HIS A 118 -1.51 7.48 1.11
C HIS A 118 -0.25 8.25 0.69
N ILE A 119 -0.30 9.00 -0.41
CA ILE A 119 0.85 9.76 -0.93
C ILE A 119 1.30 10.83 0.06
N ILE A 120 0.38 11.66 0.54
CA ILE A 120 0.67 12.74 1.49
C ILE A 120 1.29 12.17 2.77
N PHE A 121 0.70 11.11 3.33
CA PHE A 121 1.21 10.49 4.55
C PHE A 121 2.61 9.90 4.35
N ARG A 122 2.83 9.12 3.26
CA ARG A 122 4.13 8.54 2.91
C ARG A 122 5.20 9.63 2.79
N ASP A 123 4.93 10.66 2.00
CA ASP A 123 5.92 11.69 1.69
C ASP A 123 6.24 12.55 2.91
N PHE A 124 5.25 12.80 3.78
CA PHE A 124 5.50 13.46 5.05
C PHE A 124 6.44 12.62 5.94
N LEU A 125 6.19 11.31 6.07
CA LEU A 125 7.05 10.43 6.88
C LEU A 125 8.48 10.34 6.33
N ARG A 126 8.66 10.33 5.01
CA ARG A 126 9.99 10.35 4.37
C ARG A 126 10.79 11.59 4.78
N LYS A 127 10.15 12.76 4.78
CA LYS A 127 10.76 14.06 5.11
C LYS A 127 10.93 14.28 6.62
N ASN A 128 10.14 13.63 7.47
CA ASN A 128 10.06 13.93 8.90
C ASN A 128 10.49 12.75 9.77
N LYS A 129 11.75 12.77 10.24
CA LYS A 129 12.31 11.72 11.13
C LYS A 129 11.49 11.51 12.40
N TRP A 130 11.03 12.59 13.05
CA TRP A 130 10.24 12.50 14.28
C TRP A 130 8.92 11.74 14.07
N ALA A 131 8.22 12.02 12.97
CA ALA A 131 6.94 11.39 12.64
C ALA A 131 7.13 9.90 12.32
N ARG A 132 8.22 9.59 11.61
CA ARG A 132 8.62 8.21 11.32
C ARG A 132 8.81 7.39 12.61
N ILE A 133 9.56 7.93 13.58
CA ILE A 133 9.82 7.29 14.87
C ILE A 133 8.53 7.14 15.69
N GLU A 134 7.69 8.18 15.75
CA GLU A 134 6.42 8.13 16.48
C GLU A 134 5.49 7.05 15.90
N TYR A 135 5.39 6.98 14.58
CA TYR A 135 4.58 5.98 13.89
C TYR A 135 5.12 4.55 14.08
N GLU A 136 6.43 4.36 14.03
CA GLU A 136 7.06 3.07 14.34
C GLU A 136 6.75 2.61 15.76
N ASN A 137 6.93 3.48 16.75
CA ASN A 137 6.65 3.18 18.15
C ASN A 137 5.18 2.85 18.41
N LEU A 138 4.25 3.51 17.70
CA LEU A 138 2.82 3.14 17.74
C LEU A 138 2.63 1.72 17.22
N LYS A 139 3.20 1.37 16.06
CA LYS A 139 3.09 0.04 15.47
C LYS A 139 3.71 -1.04 16.36
N MET A 140 4.87 -0.79 16.95
CA MET A 140 5.54 -1.72 17.86
C MET A 140 4.68 -2.01 19.10
N ARG A 141 4.14 -0.96 19.74
CA ARG A 141 3.24 -1.11 20.90
C ARG A 141 1.99 -1.92 20.56
N ILE A 142 1.36 -1.65 19.42
CA ILE A 142 0.17 -2.40 18.97
C ILE A 142 0.54 -3.87 18.72
N ALA A 143 1.69 -4.15 18.10
CA ALA A 143 2.15 -5.51 17.86
C ALA A 143 2.42 -6.28 19.16
N ASP A 144 2.98 -5.63 20.18
CA ASP A 144 3.22 -6.24 21.48
C ASP A 144 1.91 -6.52 22.24
N GLU A 145 1.00 -5.54 22.26
CA GLU A 145 -0.32 -5.68 22.88
C GLU A 145 -1.15 -6.80 22.24
N THR A 146 -1.05 -6.98 20.93
CA THR A 146 -1.76 -8.06 20.22
C THR A 146 -1.00 -9.39 20.26
N ARG A 147 0.11 -9.48 21.00
CA ARG A 147 1.00 -10.66 21.07
C ARG A 147 1.43 -11.12 19.67
N GLN A 148 1.68 -10.17 18.78
CA GLN A 148 2.13 -10.38 17.40
C GLN A 148 1.08 -11.06 16.50
N ASP A 149 -0.18 -11.19 16.97
CA ASP A 149 -1.30 -11.73 16.19
C ASP A 149 -1.63 -10.79 15.02
N ARG A 150 -1.53 -11.31 13.78
CA ARG A 150 -1.71 -10.54 12.54
C ARG A 150 -3.10 -9.94 12.41
N LYS A 151 -4.15 -10.68 12.78
CA LYS A 151 -5.55 -10.26 12.60
C LYS A 151 -5.90 -9.20 13.63
N LYS A 152 -5.63 -9.48 14.90
CA LYS A 152 -5.86 -8.52 16.00
C LYS A 152 -5.04 -7.24 15.81
N TYR A 153 -3.81 -7.36 15.30
CA TYR A 153 -2.99 -6.21 14.95
C TYR A 153 -3.65 -5.33 13.90
N ALA A 154 -4.18 -5.92 12.82
CA ALA A 154 -4.82 -5.15 11.75
C ALA A 154 -6.05 -4.39 12.28
N GLU A 155 -6.92 -5.08 13.02
CA GLU A 155 -8.13 -4.50 13.64
C GLU A 155 -7.77 -3.36 14.61
N LEU A 156 -6.77 -3.57 15.49
CA LEU A 156 -6.38 -2.58 16.49
C LEU A 156 -5.61 -1.40 15.87
N LYS A 157 -4.80 -1.65 14.83
CA LYS A 157 -4.05 -0.59 14.14
C LYS A 157 -4.98 0.40 13.48
N GLU A 158 -6.04 -0.05 12.82
CA GLU A 158 -6.99 0.80 12.08
C GLU A 158 -7.55 1.94 12.95
N THR A 159 -7.83 1.65 14.21
CA THR A 159 -8.39 2.63 15.15
C THR A 159 -7.29 3.44 15.84
N ARG A 160 -6.22 2.80 16.32
CA ARG A 160 -5.23 3.46 17.20
C ARG A 160 -4.25 4.38 16.49
N VAL A 161 -4.01 4.19 15.20
CA VAL A 161 -3.13 5.10 14.44
C VAL A 161 -3.90 6.24 13.78
N ARG A 162 -5.24 6.22 13.83
CA ARG A 162 -6.10 7.17 13.11
C ARG A 162 -5.78 8.61 13.46
N ASP A 163 -5.76 8.96 14.75
CA ASP A 163 -5.50 10.33 15.20
C ASP A 163 -4.10 10.81 14.81
N PHE A 164 -3.11 9.91 14.83
CA PHE A 164 -1.76 10.21 14.36
C PHE A 164 -1.76 10.48 12.85
N VAL A 165 -2.40 9.63 12.05
CA VAL A 165 -2.50 9.84 10.59
C VAL A 165 -3.19 11.16 10.28
N GLU A 166 -4.33 11.46 10.92
CA GLU A 166 -5.04 12.73 10.72
C GLU A 166 -4.22 13.95 11.13
N LYS A 167 -3.44 13.86 12.21
CA LYS A 167 -2.49 14.90 12.60
C LYS A 167 -1.44 15.12 11.50
N ILE A 168 -0.85 14.05 10.97
CA ILE A 168 0.17 14.15 9.91
C ILE A 168 -0.43 14.76 8.63
N LEU A 169 -1.60 14.31 8.21
CA LEU A 169 -2.26 14.86 7.02
C LEU A 169 -2.54 16.36 7.16
N LYS A 170 -2.96 16.82 8.34
CA LYS A 170 -3.16 18.26 8.62
C LYS A 170 -1.87 19.07 8.62
N LEU A 171 -0.75 18.50 9.06
CA LEU A 171 0.55 19.16 9.02
C LEU A 171 1.05 19.27 7.57
N ALA A 172 0.93 18.19 6.81
CA ALA A 172 1.38 18.13 5.41
C ALA A 172 0.66 19.10 4.46
N ILE A 173 -0.57 19.54 4.81
CA ILE A 173 -1.32 20.55 4.03
C ILE A 173 -0.82 21.99 4.31
N LYS A 174 -0.12 22.19 5.44
CA LYS A 174 0.36 23.51 5.87
C LYS A 174 1.81 23.81 5.46
N ASP A 175 2.54 22.78 5.03
CA ASP A 175 3.92 22.85 4.52
C ASP A 175 3.94 23.07 3.01
#